data_AF-A0A1F9FW91-F1
#
_entry.id   AF-A0A1F9FW91-F1
#
_cell.length_a   1.000
_cell.length_b   1.000
_cell.length_c   1.000
_cell.angle_alpha   90.00
_cell.angle_beta   90.00
_cell.angle_gamma   90.00
#
_symmetry.space_group_name_H-M   'P 1'
#
loop_
_entity.id
_entity.type
_entity.pdbx_description
1 polymer ?
#
loop_
_entity_poly.entity_id
_entity_poly.type
_entity_poly.pdbx_seq_one_letter_code
_entity_poly.pdbx_strand_id
1 'polypeptide(L)'
;MKNPKNIIVYDLETKYAFNDVGGRHAFEKLGISVLGAYDYANNMYTVYEEPELHLFFERLQHRPLLVGFNSKKFDTPILQAYSRFDLNKTLPQLDLLEEMVRALGHRVSLDSIAEATLGKKKLGNGLDALEYFRTGQIKKLKAYCLEDVKITREIFEYGAKHQEVFYTPKFGTEKGRAPISWKMLHPHECLEPDPQRSLF
;
A
#
# COMPACT_ATOMS: atom_id res chain seq x y z
N MET A 1 19.93 3.10 -19.86
CA MET A 1 18.61 2.56 -19.46
C MET A 1 18.54 2.64 -17.94
N LYS A 2 17.51 3.26 -17.34
CA LYS A 2 17.38 3.29 -15.87
C LYS A 2 17.17 1.85 -15.39
N ASN A 3 17.88 1.43 -14.35
CA ASN A 3 17.61 0.14 -13.73
C ASN A 3 16.14 0.10 -13.28
N PRO A 4 15.42 -1.01 -13.52
CA PRO A 4 14.08 -1.19 -12.99
C PRO A 4 14.11 -1.10 -11.46
N LYS A 5 13.16 -0.36 -10.86
CA LYS A 5 13.13 -0.15 -9.40
C LYS A 5 12.60 -1.40 -8.71
N ASN A 6 13.25 -1.84 -7.65
CA ASN A 6 12.79 -2.98 -6.85
C ASN A 6 11.75 -2.52 -5.80
N ILE A 7 10.59 -2.08 -6.27
CA ILE A 7 9.51 -1.55 -5.44
C ILE A 7 8.21 -2.22 -5.86
N ILE A 8 7.38 -2.59 -4.88
CA ILE A 8 6.04 -3.10 -5.11
C ILE A 8 5.06 -2.24 -4.31
N VAL A 9 4.02 -1.74 -4.98
CA VAL A 9 2.85 -1.19 -4.31
C VAL A 9 1.81 -2.29 -4.20
N TYR A 10 1.21 -2.48 -3.04
CA TYR A 10 0.23 -3.54 -2.85
C TYR A 10 -0.87 -3.15 -1.87
N ASP A 11 -1.96 -3.91 -1.96
CA ASP A 11 -3.12 -3.87 -1.07
C ASP A 11 -3.73 -5.28 -1.03
N LEU A 12 -4.44 -5.63 0.05
CA LEU A 12 -5.18 -6.89 0.10
C LEU A 12 -6.60 -6.72 0.63
N GLU A 13 -7.46 -7.63 0.21
CA GLU A 13 -8.80 -7.78 0.73
C GLU A 13 -8.91 -9.06 1.53
N THR A 14 -9.77 -9.04 2.55
CA THR A 14 -9.95 -10.20 3.43
C THR A 14 -11.15 -11.05 3.04
N LYS A 15 -11.18 -12.29 3.52
CA LYS A 15 -12.36 -13.16 3.37
C LYS A 15 -13.41 -12.87 4.44
N TYR A 16 -12.95 -12.50 5.63
CA TYR A 16 -13.77 -12.32 6.82
C TYR A 16 -13.53 -10.94 7.44
N ALA A 17 -14.52 -10.43 8.17
CA ALA A 17 -14.37 -9.28 9.03
C ALA A 17 -13.83 -9.70 10.40
N PHE A 18 -13.28 -8.76 11.17
CA PHE A 18 -12.85 -9.02 12.55
C PHE A 18 -13.97 -9.59 13.43
N ASN A 19 -15.22 -9.14 13.23
CA ASN A 19 -16.36 -9.64 14.00
C ASN A 19 -16.66 -11.12 13.69
N ASP A 20 -16.29 -11.61 12.50
CA ASP A 20 -16.50 -13.00 12.11
C ASP A 20 -15.46 -13.94 12.74
N VAL A 21 -14.30 -13.42 13.17
CA VAL A 21 -13.13 -14.21 13.60
C VAL A 21 -12.79 -14.06 15.09
N GLY A 22 -13.66 -13.42 15.87
CA GLY A 22 -13.48 -13.25 17.31
C GLY A 22 -12.73 -11.97 17.72
N GLY A 23 -12.63 -10.98 16.83
CA GLY A 23 -12.17 -9.63 17.14
C GLY A 23 -10.81 -9.25 16.55
N ARG A 24 -10.33 -8.05 16.90
CA ARG A 24 -9.19 -7.36 16.27
C ARG A 24 -7.81 -8.00 16.47
N HIS A 25 -7.73 -9.10 17.21
CA HIS A 25 -6.48 -9.81 17.49
C HIS A 25 -6.24 -10.98 16.55
N ALA A 26 -7.24 -11.41 15.78
CA ALA A 26 -7.19 -12.62 14.96
C ALA A 26 -6.89 -12.32 13.48
N PHE A 27 -5.79 -11.64 13.19
CA PHE A 27 -5.39 -11.26 11.82
C PHE A 27 -5.22 -12.49 10.92
N GLU A 28 -4.62 -13.54 11.44
CA GLU A 28 -4.37 -14.81 10.77
C GLU A 28 -5.66 -15.53 10.35
N LYS A 29 -6.80 -15.21 10.99
CA LYS A 29 -8.09 -15.83 10.68
C LYS A 29 -8.89 -15.08 9.63
N LEU A 30 -8.51 -13.85 9.29
CA LEU A 30 -9.24 -13.04 8.31
C LEU A 30 -9.19 -13.65 6.90
N GLY A 31 -8.07 -14.33 6.59
CA GLY A 31 -7.78 -14.87 5.28
C GLY A 31 -7.64 -13.79 4.20
N ILE A 32 -6.93 -14.09 3.12
CA ILE A 32 -6.82 -13.20 1.96
C ILE A 32 -7.81 -13.67 0.90
N SER A 33 -8.71 -12.79 0.46
CA SER A 33 -9.58 -13.07 -0.68
C SER A 33 -8.87 -12.76 -2.00
N VAL A 34 -8.29 -11.56 -2.11
CA VAL A 34 -7.40 -11.16 -3.21
C VAL A 34 -6.27 -10.27 -2.70
N LEU A 35 -5.12 -10.32 -3.38
CA LEU A 35 -4.01 -9.38 -3.22
C LEU A 35 -3.72 -8.70 -4.55
N GLY A 36 -3.79 -7.38 -4.59
CA GLY A 36 -3.42 -6.58 -5.74
C GLY A 36 -1.99 -6.06 -5.59
N ALA A 37 -1.24 -6.03 -6.68
CA ALA A 37 0.12 -5.50 -6.69
C ALA A 37 0.44 -4.75 -7.98
N TYR A 38 1.25 -3.70 -7.87
CA TYR A 38 1.97 -3.09 -8.97
C TYR A 38 3.47 -3.25 -8.74
N ASP A 39 4.16 -3.87 -9.69
CA ASP A 39 5.59 -4.12 -9.62
C ASP A 39 6.35 -3.19 -10.58
N TYR A 40 7.20 -2.32 -10.04
CA TYR A 40 8.02 -1.42 -10.84
C TYR A 40 9.12 -2.14 -11.63
N ALA A 41 9.40 -3.41 -11.32
CA ALA A 41 10.42 -4.16 -12.05
C ALA A 41 10.00 -4.46 -13.49
N ASN A 42 8.70 -4.67 -13.71
CA ASN A 42 8.10 -5.01 -15.01
C ASN A 42 6.98 -4.04 -15.44
N ASN A 43 6.65 -3.04 -14.60
CA ASN A 43 5.57 -2.07 -14.80
C ASN A 43 4.19 -2.74 -14.94
N MET A 44 3.95 -3.83 -14.21
CA MET A 44 2.75 -4.64 -14.35
C MET A 44 1.87 -4.57 -13.09
N TYR A 45 0.56 -4.52 -13.32
CA TYR A 45 -0.45 -4.80 -12.31
C TYR A 45 -0.80 -6.28 -12.33
N THR A 46 -0.82 -6.90 -11.16
CA THR A 46 -1.22 -8.31 -10.98
C THR A 46 -2.21 -8.41 -9.83
N VAL A 47 -3.18 -9.31 -9.93
CA VAL A 47 -4.04 -9.70 -8.81
C VAL A 47 -3.90 -11.19 -8.59
N TYR A 48 -3.67 -11.55 -7.35
CA TYR A 48 -3.54 -12.92 -6.90
C TYR A 48 -4.78 -13.26 -6.08
N GLU A 49 -5.48 -14.32 -6.45
CA GLU A 49 -6.36 -15.01 -5.52
C GLU A 49 -5.53 -15.82 -4.53
N GLU A 50 -6.15 -16.25 -3.43
CA GLU A 50 -5.43 -16.99 -2.37
C GLU A 50 -4.57 -18.18 -2.87
N PRO A 51 -5.03 -19.04 -3.80
CA PRO A 51 -4.21 -20.14 -4.32
C PRO A 51 -2.96 -19.66 -5.08
N GLU A 52 -2.98 -18.42 -5.59
CA GLU A 52 -1.94 -17.82 -6.42
C GLU A 52 -0.92 -17.03 -5.59
N LEU A 53 -1.13 -16.87 -4.27
CA LEU A 53 -0.24 -16.09 -3.39
C LEU A 53 1.21 -16.58 -3.38
N HIS A 54 1.45 -17.86 -3.68
CA HIS A 54 2.79 -18.41 -3.82
C HIS A 54 3.64 -17.64 -4.85
N LEU A 55 3.04 -17.18 -5.95
CA LEU A 55 3.70 -16.37 -6.98
C LEU A 55 4.11 -14.99 -6.44
N PHE A 56 3.29 -14.39 -5.57
CA PHE A 56 3.66 -13.15 -4.90
C PHE A 56 4.85 -13.37 -3.95
N PHE A 57 4.85 -14.45 -3.18
CA PHE A 57 5.98 -14.79 -2.29
C PHE A 57 7.28 -15.08 -3.03
N GLU A 58 7.24 -15.71 -4.20
CA GLU A 58 8.41 -15.84 -5.09
C GLU A 58 8.97 -14.46 -5.43
N ARG A 59 8.10 -13.50 -5.78
CA ARG A 59 8.53 -12.13 -6.05
C ARG A 59 9.13 -11.42 -4.83
N LEU A 60 8.64 -11.72 -3.61
CA LEU A 60 9.18 -11.16 -2.37
C LEU A 60 10.59 -11.67 -2.04
N GLN A 61 11.05 -12.80 -2.61
CA GLN A 61 12.42 -13.29 -2.40
C GLN A 61 13.48 -12.32 -2.91
N HIS A 62 13.14 -11.46 -3.88
CA HIS A 62 14.00 -10.38 -4.35
C HIS A 62 14.04 -9.17 -3.43
N ARG A 63 13.43 -9.26 -2.24
CA ARG A 63 13.44 -8.24 -1.18
C ARG A 63 13.03 -6.83 -1.66
N PRO A 64 11.88 -6.67 -2.33
CA PRO A 64 11.40 -5.35 -2.76
C PRO A 64 11.08 -4.45 -1.56
N LEU A 65 11.12 -3.14 -1.79
CA LEU A 65 10.42 -2.18 -0.94
C LEU A 65 8.92 -2.36 -1.14
N LEU A 66 8.23 -2.77 -0.08
CA LEU A 66 6.77 -2.83 -0.08
C LEU A 66 6.19 -1.48 0.30
N VAL A 67 5.32 -0.96 -0.55
CA VAL A 67 4.60 0.29 -0.35
C VAL A 67 3.11 -0.04 -0.23
N GLY A 68 2.47 0.46 0.82
CA GLY A 68 1.02 0.28 1.00
C GLY A 68 0.41 1.39 1.86
N PHE A 69 -0.89 1.32 2.10
CA PHE A 69 -1.61 2.29 2.91
C PHE A 69 -2.19 1.62 4.16
N ASN A 70 -1.69 1.97 5.35
CA ASN A 70 -1.96 1.25 6.60
C ASN A 70 -1.49 -0.21 6.59
N SER A 71 -0.62 -0.56 5.64
CA SER A 71 -0.20 -1.92 5.35
C SER A 71 0.65 -2.56 6.44
N LYS A 72 1.45 -1.80 7.18
CA LYS A 72 2.23 -2.37 8.30
C LYS A 72 1.34 -2.83 9.45
N LYS A 73 0.20 -2.17 9.65
CA LYS A 73 -0.72 -2.44 10.76
C LYS A 73 -1.88 -3.35 10.39
N PHE A 74 -2.11 -3.61 9.11
CA PHE A 74 -3.24 -4.40 8.65
C PHE A 74 -2.81 -5.52 7.70
N ASP A 75 -2.37 -5.17 6.49
CA ASP A 75 -2.07 -6.11 5.41
C ASP A 75 -0.90 -7.03 5.74
N THR A 76 0.21 -6.49 6.23
CA THR A 76 1.44 -7.25 6.54
C THR A 76 1.20 -8.32 7.62
N PRO A 77 0.53 -8.04 8.75
CA PRO A 77 0.12 -9.07 9.70
C PRO A 77 -0.70 -10.21 9.10
N ILE A 78 -1.61 -9.91 8.16
CA ILE A 78 -2.45 -10.93 7.49
C ILE A 78 -1.60 -11.74 6.52
N LEU A 79 -0.80 -11.07 5.69
CA LEU A 79 0.12 -11.69 4.73
C LEU A 79 1.18 -12.55 5.43
N GLN A 80 1.60 -12.17 6.64
CA GLN A 80 2.54 -12.94 7.46
C GLN A 80 2.04 -14.36 7.76
N ALA A 81 0.72 -14.57 7.87
CA ALA A 81 0.14 -15.90 8.10
C ALA A 81 0.37 -16.87 6.93
N TYR A 82 0.65 -16.34 5.73
CA TYR A 82 0.95 -17.10 4.53
C TYR A 82 2.47 -17.20 4.24
N SER A 83 3.29 -16.47 4.99
CA SER A 83 4.74 -16.41 4.80
C SER A 83 5.49 -17.40 5.66
N ARG A 84 6.57 -17.98 5.11
CA ARG A 84 7.54 -18.82 5.87
C ARG A 84 8.64 -18.01 6.57
N PHE A 85 8.76 -16.71 6.26
CA PHE A 85 9.76 -15.82 6.84
C PHE A 85 9.09 -14.58 7.44
N ASP A 86 9.77 -13.97 8.40
CA ASP A 86 9.31 -12.76 9.09
C ASP A 86 9.38 -11.56 8.12
N LEU A 87 8.24 -11.14 7.59
CA LEU A 87 8.13 -10.07 6.60
C LEU A 87 8.63 -8.73 7.15
N ASN A 88 8.39 -8.46 8.43
CA ASN A 88 8.80 -7.21 9.08
C ASN A 88 10.32 -7.11 9.24
N LYS A 89 11.00 -8.23 9.45
CA LYS A 89 12.47 -8.27 9.51
C LYS A 89 13.13 -8.38 8.15
N THR A 90 12.44 -9.00 7.19
CA THR A 90 13.05 -9.38 5.92
C THR A 90 12.87 -8.31 4.85
N LEU A 91 11.75 -7.59 4.83
CA LEU A 91 11.39 -6.68 3.76
C LEU A 91 11.39 -5.21 4.23
N PRO A 92 11.99 -4.29 3.47
CA PRO A 92 11.77 -2.87 3.71
C PRO A 92 10.32 -2.50 3.39
N GLN A 93 9.73 -1.64 4.21
CA GLN A 93 8.32 -1.26 4.11
C GLN A 93 8.10 0.25 4.28
N LEU A 94 7.32 0.83 3.38
CA LEU A 94 6.82 2.20 3.44
C LEU A 94 5.30 2.17 3.57
N ASP A 95 4.79 2.62 4.72
CA ASP A 95 3.36 2.76 4.97
C ASP A 95 2.98 4.24 4.84
N LEU A 96 2.20 4.57 3.81
CA LEU A 96 1.84 5.95 3.51
C LEU A 96 1.01 6.57 4.64
N LEU A 97 0.19 5.79 5.34
CA LEU A 97 -0.60 6.32 6.46
C LEU A 97 0.29 6.60 7.68
N GLU A 98 1.29 5.76 7.94
CA GLU A 98 2.27 6.02 8.99
C GLU A 98 2.99 7.36 8.75
N GLU A 99 3.41 7.61 7.52
CA GLU A 99 4.08 8.86 7.14
C GLU A 99 3.15 10.07 7.21
N MET A 100 1.88 9.92 6.83
CA MET A 100 0.88 10.97 7.01
C MET A 100 0.64 11.28 8.49
N VAL A 101 0.57 10.26 9.35
CA VAL A 101 0.44 10.45 10.81
C VAL A 101 1.69 11.13 11.37
N ARG A 102 2.89 10.80 10.88
CA ARG A 102 4.13 11.46 11.27
C ARG A 102 4.11 12.96 10.91
N ALA A 103 3.60 13.30 9.73
CA ALA A 103 3.54 14.68 9.26
C ALA A 103 2.41 15.51 9.93
N LEU A 104 1.27 14.90 10.24
CA LEU A 104 0.05 15.61 10.64
C LEU A 104 -0.35 15.40 12.11
N GLY A 105 0.21 14.41 12.79
CA GLY A 105 -0.18 14.00 14.14
C GLY A 105 -1.52 13.25 14.24
N HIS A 106 -2.20 13.01 13.11
CA HIS A 106 -3.49 12.30 13.07
C HIS A 106 -3.65 11.48 11.79
N ARG A 107 -4.60 10.55 11.79
CA ARG A 107 -4.91 9.68 10.64
C ARG A 107 -5.80 10.40 9.63
N VAL A 108 -5.57 10.09 8.36
CA VAL A 108 -6.41 10.49 7.22
C VAL A 108 -6.77 9.24 6.41
N SER A 109 -7.82 9.30 5.59
CA SER A 109 -8.19 8.17 4.73
C SER A 109 -7.43 8.22 3.41
N LEU A 110 -7.28 7.07 2.75
CA LEU A 110 -6.73 7.00 1.39
C LEU A 110 -7.56 7.88 0.44
N ASP A 111 -8.89 7.78 0.55
CA ASP A 111 -9.84 8.55 -0.26
C ASP A 111 -9.68 10.06 -0.08
N SER A 112 -9.50 10.55 1.16
CA SER A 112 -9.32 12.00 1.37
C SER A 112 -8.01 12.52 0.80
N ILE A 113 -6.95 11.70 0.75
CA ILE A 113 -5.70 12.06 0.09
C ILE A 113 -5.86 11.98 -1.43
N ALA A 114 -6.51 10.93 -1.94
CA ALA A 114 -6.72 10.72 -3.37
C ALA A 114 -7.55 11.85 -3.99
N GLU A 115 -8.64 12.25 -3.34
CA GLU A 115 -9.49 13.35 -3.83
C GLU A 115 -8.71 14.66 -3.81
N ALA A 116 -8.08 14.98 -2.69
CA ALA A 116 -7.39 16.26 -2.53
C ALA A 116 -6.12 16.36 -3.39
N THR A 117 -5.35 15.27 -3.55
CA THR A 117 -4.07 15.29 -4.27
C THR A 117 -4.25 15.04 -5.76
N LEU A 118 -5.08 14.05 -6.13
CA LEU A 118 -5.18 13.54 -7.50
C LEU A 118 -6.50 13.95 -8.18
N GLY A 119 -7.45 14.54 -7.45
CA GLY A 119 -8.79 14.83 -7.97
C GLY A 119 -9.62 13.56 -8.25
N LYS A 120 -9.24 12.42 -7.63
CA LYS A 120 -9.88 11.12 -7.84
C LYS A 120 -10.73 10.74 -6.63
N LYS A 121 -11.96 10.30 -6.88
CA LYS A 121 -12.82 9.68 -5.86
C LYS A 121 -12.74 8.17 -5.97
N LYS A 122 -12.69 7.49 -4.84
CA LYS A 122 -12.76 6.03 -4.81
C LYS A 122 -14.13 5.54 -5.32
N LEU A 123 -14.13 4.40 -6.00
CA LEU A 123 -15.36 3.80 -6.57
C LEU A 123 -16.23 3.06 -5.53
N GLY A 124 -15.78 2.93 -4.28
CA GLY A 124 -16.47 2.20 -3.21
C GLY A 124 -15.75 2.28 -1.86
N ASN A 125 -16.21 1.54 -0.86
CA ASN A 125 -15.60 1.45 0.48
C ASN A 125 -15.28 -0.02 0.86
N GLY A 126 -14.54 -0.25 1.95
CA GLY A 126 -14.12 -1.60 2.35
C GLY A 126 -15.25 -2.57 2.71
N LEU A 127 -16.47 -2.08 2.98
CA LEU A 127 -17.64 -2.95 3.16
C LEU A 127 -18.08 -3.57 1.83
N ASP A 128 -17.82 -2.90 0.70
CA ASP A 128 -18.14 -3.41 -0.62
C ASP A 128 -17.27 -4.64 -0.96
N ALA A 129 -16.00 -4.67 -0.52
CA ALA A 129 -15.09 -5.78 -0.77
C ALA A 129 -15.53 -7.09 -0.09
N LEU A 130 -15.90 -7.02 1.20
CA LEU A 130 -16.42 -8.18 1.94
C LEU A 130 -17.72 -8.70 1.30
N GLU A 131 -18.62 -7.80 0.89
CA GLU A 131 -19.86 -8.18 0.21
C GLU A 131 -19.60 -8.81 -1.16
N TYR A 132 -18.67 -8.26 -1.95
CA TYR A 132 -18.29 -8.85 -3.22
C TYR A 132 -17.73 -10.26 -3.05
N PHE A 133 -16.93 -10.50 -2.01
CA PHE A 133 -16.43 -11.84 -1.72
C PHE A 133 -17.58 -12.79 -1.32
N ARG A 134 -18.44 -12.37 -0.38
CA ARG A 134 -19.58 -13.19 0.11
C ARG A 134 -20.57 -13.56 -0.99
N THR A 135 -20.77 -12.67 -1.96
CA THR A 135 -21.69 -12.87 -3.08
C THR A 135 -21.02 -13.43 -4.34
N GLY A 136 -19.74 -13.78 -4.30
CA GLY A 136 -19.01 -14.36 -5.44
C GLY A 136 -18.75 -13.38 -6.58
N GLN A 137 -18.86 -12.07 -6.35
CA GLN A 137 -18.58 -11.01 -7.32
C GLN A 137 -17.06 -10.75 -7.48
N ILE A 138 -16.28 -11.82 -7.72
CA ILE A 138 -14.81 -11.81 -7.72
C ILE A 138 -14.23 -10.79 -8.71
N LYS A 139 -14.84 -10.59 -9.89
CA LYS A 139 -14.37 -9.57 -10.85
C LYS A 139 -14.41 -8.16 -10.27
N LYS A 140 -15.47 -7.82 -9.51
CA LYS A 140 -15.59 -6.51 -8.85
C LYS A 140 -14.58 -6.38 -7.71
N LEU A 141 -14.40 -7.45 -6.94
CA LEU A 141 -13.39 -7.51 -5.87
C LEU A 141 -11.97 -7.26 -6.40
N LYS A 142 -11.58 -7.95 -7.48
CA LYS A 142 -10.28 -7.74 -8.13
C LYS A 142 -10.11 -6.30 -8.64
N ALA A 143 -11.15 -5.75 -9.27
CA ALA A 143 -11.12 -4.37 -9.78
C ALA A 143 -11.01 -3.35 -8.66
N TYR A 144 -11.73 -3.56 -7.55
CA TYR A 144 -11.69 -2.73 -6.36
C TYR A 144 -10.28 -2.70 -5.75
N CYS A 145 -9.70 -3.88 -5.51
CA CYS A 145 -8.34 -3.99 -4.95
C CYS A 145 -7.28 -3.35 -5.87
N LEU A 146 -7.37 -3.55 -7.19
CA LEU A 146 -6.45 -2.89 -8.12
C LEU A 146 -6.58 -1.37 -8.16
N GLU A 147 -7.79 -0.83 -7.99
CA GLU A 147 -7.98 0.61 -7.92
C GLU A 147 -7.30 1.19 -6.68
N ASP A 148 -7.37 0.51 -5.53
CA ASP A 148 -6.64 0.91 -4.32
C ASP A 148 -5.13 0.86 -4.49
N VAL A 149 -4.59 -0.19 -5.12
CA VAL A 149 -3.17 -0.27 -5.48
C VAL A 149 -2.77 0.90 -6.39
N LYS A 150 -3.61 1.22 -7.38
CA LYS A 150 -3.36 2.31 -8.33
C LYS A 150 -3.38 3.67 -7.64
N ILE A 151 -4.36 3.94 -6.80
CA ILE A 151 -4.45 5.19 -6.02
C ILE A 151 -3.23 5.30 -5.10
N THR A 152 -2.89 4.24 -4.38
CA THR A 152 -1.72 4.19 -3.49
C THR A 152 -0.43 4.46 -4.27
N ARG A 153 -0.27 3.86 -5.46
CA ARG A 153 0.88 4.10 -6.35
C ARG A 153 0.99 5.55 -6.77
N GLU A 154 -0.11 6.14 -7.23
CA GLU A 154 -0.12 7.52 -7.71
C GLU A 154 0.13 8.53 -6.58
N ILE A 155 -0.38 8.29 -5.37
CA ILE A 155 -0.05 9.11 -4.19
C ILE A 155 1.43 8.98 -3.83
N PHE A 156 1.96 7.75 -3.82
CA PHE A 156 3.37 7.50 -3.56
C PHE A 156 4.27 8.25 -4.56
N GLU A 157 3.99 8.12 -5.86
CA GLU A 157 4.71 8.83 -6.92
C GLU A 157 4.58 10.35 -6.80
N TYR A 158 3.38 10.86 -6.53
CA TYR A 158 3.14 12.29 -6.34
C TYR A 158 3.97 12.82 -5.17
N GLY A 159 3.88 12.19 -4.00
CA GLY A 159 4.59 12.61 -2.79
C GLY A 159 6.11 12.57 -2.99
N ALA A 160 6.62 11.53 -3.66
CA ALA A 160 8.05 11.41 -3.95
C ALA A 160 8.56 12.50 -4.91
N LYS A 161 7.70 13.00 -5.82
CA LYS A 161 8.04 14.04 -6.79
C LYS A 161 7.89 15.46 -6.23
N HIS A 162 6.84 15.72 -5.47
CA HIS A 162 6.48 17.08 -5.04
C HIS A 162 6.87 17.38 -3.59
N GLN A 163 7.29 16.36 -2.82
CA GLN A 163 7.61 16.49 -1.39
C GLN A 163 6.43 16.98 -0.54
N GLU A 164 5.22 16.82 -1.06
CA GLU A 164 3.96 17.12 -0.40
C GLU A 164 2.85 16.23 -0.96
N VAL A 165 1.81 16.04 -0.17
CA VAL A 165 0.49 15.58 -0.63
C VAL A 165 -0.57 16.45 0.04
N PHE A 166 -1.80 16.34 -0.44
CA PHE A 166 -2.92 17.06 0.11
C PHE A 166 -3.99 16.11 0.63
N TYR A 167 -4.81 16.59 1.55
CA TYR A 167 -5.90 15.81 2.13
C TYR A 167 -7.06 16.71 2.52
N THR A 168 -8.27 16.15 2.56
CA THR A 168 -9.41 16.84 3.17
C THR A 168 -9.58 16.36 4.62
N PRO A 169 -9.55 17.25 5.62
CA PRO A 169 -9.78 16.87 7.02
C PRO A 169 -11.19 16.33 7.24
N LYS A 170 -11.35 15.40 8.19
CA LYS A 170 -12.65 14.79 8.52
C LYS A 170 -13.72 15.82 8.93
N PHE A 171 -13.32 16.92 9.55
CA PHE A 171 -14.22 17.96 10.07
C PHE A 171 -14.06 19.31 9.36
N GLY A 172 -13.64 19.31 8.09
CA GLY A 172 -13.45 20.54 7.32
C GLY A 172 -13.72 20.33 5.83
N THR A 173 -13.90 21.44 5.13
CA THR A 173 -14.08 21.47 3.67
C THR A 173 -12.83 21.95 2.95
N GLU A 174 -11.88 22.55 3.68
CA GLU A 174 -10.65 23.06 3.09
C GLU A 174 -9.57 21.99 2.98
N LYS A 175 -8.86 22.03 1.85
CA LYS A 175 -7.76 21.15 1.53
C LYS A 175 -6.54 21.48 2.40
N GLY A 176 -6.12 20.52 3.23
CA GLY A 176 -4.88 20.57 3.99
C GLY A 176 -3.68 20.09 3.16
N ARG A 177 -2.48 20.54 3.54
CA ARG A 177 -1.20 20.10 2.96
C ARG A 177 -0.41 19.31 3.99
N ALA A 178 0.14 18.17 3.59
CA ALA A 178 1.08 17.37 4.37
C ALA A 178 2.46 17.37 3.69
N PRO A 179 3.53 17.82 4.36
CA PRO A 179 4.88 17.70 3.83
C PRO A 179 5.33 16.23 3.86
N ILE A 180 6.01 15.80 2.79
CA ILE A 180 6.40 14.41 2.56
C ILE A 180 7.92 14.27 2.44
N SER A 181 8.46 13.21 3.06
CA SER A 181 9.89 12.88 3.05
C SER A 181 10.24 11.60 2.27
N TRP A 182 9.26 10.77 1.91
CA TRP A 182 9.53 9.51 1.21
C TRP A 182 10.05 9.76 -0.21
N LYS A 183 10.88 8.83 -0.68
CA LYS A 183 11.45 8.85 -2.03
C LYS A 183 11.04 7.58 -2.76
N MET A 184 10.95 7.68 -4.08
CA MET A 184 10.76 6.53 -4.95
C MET A 184 12.09 5.81 -5.17
N LEU A 185 12.69 5.29 -4.09
CA LEU A 185 14.00 4.64 -4.10
C LEU A 185 13.98 3.45 -3.16
N HIS A 186 14.59 2.34 -3.60
CA HIS A 186 14.82 1.22 -2.71
C HIS A 186 15.88 1.59 -1.65
N PRO A 187 15.76 1.18 -0.38
CA PRO A 187 16.74 1.58 0.66
C PRO A 187 18.19 1.13 0.40
N HIS A 188 18.39 0.12 -0.45
CA HIS A 188 19.72 -0.34 -0.88
C HIS A 188 20.15 0.24 -2.26
N GLU A 189 19.33 1.05 -2.92
CA GLU A 189 19.78 1.87 -4.05
C GLU A 189 20.55 3.07 -3.48
N CYS A 190 21.88 3.09 -3.66
CA CYS A 190 22.72 4.19 -3.19
C CYS A 190 22.16 5.54 -3.68
N LEU A 191 21.95 6.47 -2.76
CA LEU A 191 21.95 7.89 -3.11
C LEU A 191 23.36 8.19 -3.61
N GLU A 192 23.50 8.58 -4.87
CA GLU A 192 24.75 9.18 -5.38
C GLU A 192 25.27 10.17 -4.32
N PRO A 193 26.53 10.07 -3.87
CA PRO A 193 27.07 11.01 -2.90
C PRO A 193 26.96 12.42 -3.47
N ASP A 194 26.37 13.33 -2.71
CA ASP A 194 26.27 14.74 -3.06
C ASP A 194 27.68 15.30 -3.35
N PRO A 195 28.00 15.68 -4.60
CA PRO A 195 29.33 16.17 -4.94
C PRO A 195 29.68 17.48 -4.22
N GLN A 196 28.72 18.16 -3.57
CA GLN A 196 28.96 19.37 -2.79
C GLN A 196 29.34 19.12 -1.33
N ARG A 197 29.35 17.86 -0.84
CA ARG A 197 29.78 17.54 0.54
C ARG A 197 31.27 17.27 0.70
N SER A 198 32.08 17.40 -0.35
CA SER A 198 33.54 17.22 -0.32
C SER A 198 34.32 18.55 -0.36
N LEU A 199 33.89 19.55 0.40
CA LEU A 199 34.62 20.81 0.56
C LEU A 199 34.59 21.31 2.01
N PHE A 200 34.72 20.43 3.00
CA PHE A 200 35.16 20.79 4.36
C PHE A 200 35.86 19.61 5.01
#